data_AF-G1TWW2-F1
#
_entry.id   AF-G1TWW2-F1
#
_cell.length_a   1.000
_cell.length_b   1.000
_cell.length_c   1.000
_cell.angle_alpha   90.00
_cell.angle_beta   90.00
_cell.angle_gamma   90.00
#
_symmetry.space_group_name_H-M   'P 1'
#
loop_
_entity.id
_entity.type
_entity.pdbx_description
1 polymer ?
#
loop_
_entity_poly.entity_id
_entity_poly.type
_entity_poly.pdbx_seq_one_letter_code
_entity_poly.pdbx_strand_id
1 'polypeptide(L)'
;MYLTPQPTSTGQHLVDSDDMEGVEPHSDMKAIFATAFYHVFVGTNTGSLQGFRRELLIFIRHHVATQWKLIHFCLLPAQIKDADLGIRDTSAEARLRIRHRPKAHYMRKQPDITEAMRTILVDWLVEVGEEYKLRAETLYLAVNFLDRFLSCMSVLRGKLQLVGTAAILLASKYKEIYPPKVDEFVYITDDTYTKRQLLRMEHLLLKVLAFDLTVPTTNQFLLQYMRRQGVCIRTENLAKYVAELSLLEADPFLKYLPSLIAAAAYCLANYTVNRHFWVRLLQLS
;
A
#
# COMPACT_ATOMS: atom_id res chain seq x y z
N MET A 1 7.89 -58.56 32.29
CA MET A 1 8.50 -59.26 31.14
C MET A 1 8.58 -58.25 30.01
N TYR A 2 9.80 -58.02 29.50
CA TYR A 2 10.14 -57.09 28.43
C TYR A 2 9.64 -57.57 27.06
N LEU A 3 9.39 -56.64 26.13
CA LEU A 3 10.17 -56.42 24.90
C LEU A 3 9.35 -55.67 23.82
N THR A 4 9.95 -54.62 23.24
CA THR A 4 9.73 -54.18 21.85
C THR A 4 10.79 -54.82 20.95
N PRO A 5 10.50 -55.05 19.65
CA PRO A 5 11.14 -54.21 18.60
C PRO A 5 10.31 -54.00 17.28
N GLN A 6 10.65 -52.97 16.48
CA GLN A 6 10.34 -52.79 15.02
C GLN A 6 11.42 -53.48 14.13
N PRO A 7 11.55 -53.36 12.77
CA PRO A 7 10.73 -52.79 11.64
C PRO A 7 10.66 -53.66 10.33
N THR A 8 9.92 -53.22 9.28
CA THR A 8 10.33 -52.98 7.85
C THR A 8 9.28 -53.22 6.73
N SER A 9 9.16 -52.20 5.87
CA SER A 9 8.76 -52.03 4.45
C SER A 9 8.10 -53.14 3.59
N THR A 10 7.07 -52.73 2.81
CA THR A 10 6.92 -52.70 1.31
C THR A 10 5.61 -53.32 0.78
N GLY A 11 4.89 -52.59 -0.08
CA GLY A 11 3.80 -53.12 -0.91
C GLY A 11 2.89 -52.03 -1.51
N GLN A 12 3.30 -51.47 -2.66
CA GLN A 12 2.58 -50.45 -3.44
C GLN A 12 1.40 -51.07 -4.22
N HIS A 13 0.29 -50.33 -4.37
CA HIS A 13 -0.68 -50.54 -5.46
C HIS A 13 -0.78 -49.26 -6.28
N LEU A 14 -0.43 -49.37 -7.56
CA LEU A 14 -0.43 -48.34 -8.60
C LEU A 14 -1.86 -48.07 -9.09
N VAL A 15 -2.15 -46.80 -9.39
CA VAL A 15 -3.19 -46.42 -10.37
C VAL A 15 -2.48 -45.53 -11.39
N ASP A 16 -2.65 -45.89 -12.66
CA ASP A 16 -2.03 -45.32 -13.84
C ASP A 16 -2.32 -43.83 -14.02
N SER A 17 -1.31 -43.15 -14.58
CA SER A 17 -1.25 -41.71 -14.79
C SER A 17 -1.17 -41.38 -16.28
N ASP A 18 -2.18 -41.79 -17.06
CA ASP A 18 -2.35 -41.42 -18.46
C ASP A 18 -3.79 -40.96 -18.71
N ASP A 19 -4.12 -39.73 -18.27
CA ASP A 19 -5.20 -38.90 -18.84
C ASP A 19 -5.21 -37.49 -18.22
N MET A 20 -4.07 -36.79 -18.31
CA MET A 20 -4.03 -35.34 -18.14
C MET A 20 -3.07 -34.75 -19.18
N GLU A 21 -3.64 -34.31 -20.30
CA GLU A 21 -2.94 -33.49 -21.30
C GLU A 21 -2.28 -32.30 -20.63
N GLY A 22 -1.01 -32.11 -21.00
CA GLY A 22 -0.06 -31.25 -20.33
C GLY A 22 -0.43 -29.77 -20.28
N VAL A 23 -0.31 -29.22 -19.07
CA VAL A 23 0.27 -27.89 -18.88
C VAL A 23 1.27 -28.02 -17.73
N GLU A 24 2.55 -28.17 -18.05
CA GLU A 24 3.59 -28.10 -17.04
C GLU A 24 3.65 -26.69 -16.42
N PRO A 25 3.59 -26.55 -15.09
CA PRO A 25 3.92 -25.28 -14.46
C PRO A 25 5.44 -25.06 -14.55
N HIS A 26 5.82 -23.89 -15.07
CA HIS A 26 7.21 -23.42 -15.23
C HIS A 26 8.04 -23.72 -13.96
N SER A 27 9.19 -24.35 -14.13
CA SER A 27 10.12 -24.84 -13.09
C SER A 27 10.57 -23.76 -12.11
N ASP A 28 10.55 -22.48 -12.51
CA ASP A 28 10.86 -21.33 -11.65
C ASP A 28 9.83 -21.11 -10.54
N MET A 29 8.57 -21.52 -10.76
CA MET A 29 7.47 -21.28 -9.82
C MET A 29 7.53 -22.22 -8.61
N LYS A 30 8.03 -23.45 -8.78
CA LYS A 30 8.23 -24.42 -7.67
C LYS A 30 9.39 -24.01 -6.75
N ALA A 31 10.42 -23.36 -7.29
CA ALA A 31 11.54 -22.84 -6.48
C ALA A 31 11.10 -21.69 -5.56
N ILE A 32 10.22 -20.79 -6.05
CA ILE A 32 9.72 -19.62 -5.30
C ILE A 32 8.96 -20.02 -4.02
N PHE A 33 8.20 -21.12 -4.07
CA PHE A 33 7.41 -21.58 -2.91
C PHE A 33 8.22 -22.35 -1.87
N ALA A 34 9.25 -23.09 -2.27
CA ALA A 34 10.01 -23.95 -1.37
C ALA A 34 11.06 -23.19 -0.54
N THR A 35 11.72 -22.18 -1.12
CA THR A 35 12.85 -21.50 -0.45
C THR A 35 12.39 -20.40 0.51
N ALA A 36 11.26 -19.72 0.21
CA ALA A 36 10.82 -18.55 0.98
C ALA A 36 10.05 -18.90 2.27
N PHE A 37 9.34 -20.03 2.32
CA PHE A 37 8.44 -20.34 3.44
C PHE A 37 9.05 -21.28 4.49
N TYR A 38 10.08 -22.06 4.18
CA TYR A 38 10.65 -23.04 5.14
C TYR A 38 11.66 -22.46 6.13
N HIS A 39 12.20 -21.25 5.90
CA HIS A 39 13.10 -20.59 6.85
C HIS A 39 12.37 -19.71 7.89
N VAL A 40 11.02 -19.68 7.85
CA VAL A 40 10.15 -18.75 8.61
C VAL A 40 9.99 -19.12 10.10
N PHE A 41 10.45 -20.29 10.54
CA PHE A 41 10.43 -20.64 11.97
C PHE A 41 11.85 -20.94 12.45
N VAL A 42 12.51 -19.92 13.01
CA VAL A 42 13.41 -19.94 14.18
C VAL A 42 14.22 -18.64 14.17
N GLY A 43 14.03 -17.80 15.19
CA GLY A 43 14.97 -16.71 15.51
C GLY A 43 14.32 -15.37 15.82
N THR A 44 14.10 -15.11 17.11
CA THR A 44 13.71 -13.82 17.68
C THR A 44 14.86 -12.80 17.55
N ASN A 45 14.83 -11.92 16.54
CA ASN A 45 15.65 -10.70 16.55
C ASN A 45 15.14 -9.65 15.54
N THR A 46 14.84 -8.45 16.01
CA THR A 46 14.15 -7.37 15.27
C THR A 46 14.99 -6.73 14.15
N GLY A 47 16.32 -6.82 14.20
CA GLY A 47 17.21 -6.31 13.12
C GLY A 47 17.17 -7.13 11.82
N SER A 48 16.71 -8.38 11.88
CA SER A 48 16.61 -9.29 10.73
C SER A 48 15.43 -8.94 9.80
N LEU A 49 14.34 -8.43 10.36
CA LEU A 49 13.11 -8.06 9.65
C LEU A 49 13.30 -6.87 8.69
N GLN A 50 14.15 -5.91 9.08
CA GLN A 50 14.50 -4.73 8.27
C GLN A 50 15.31 -5.10 7.02
N GLY A 51 16.24 -6.05 7.14
CA GLY A 51 16.97 -6.61 5.99
C GLY A 51 16.05 -7.40 5.04
N PHE A 52 15.15 -8.21 5.61
CA PHE A 52 14.22 -9.04 4.85
C PHE A 52 13.17 -8.23 4.09
N ARG A 53 12.61 -7.17 4.71
CA ARG A 53 11.65 -6.25 4.05
C ARG A 53 12.30 -5.53 2.87
N ARG A 54 13.55 -5.12 3.01
CA ARG A 54 14.33 -4.46 1.96
C ARG A 54 14.61 -5.38 0.77
N GLU A 55 14.95 -6.65 1.02
CA GLU A 55 15.14 -7.64 -0.05
C GLU A 55 13.81 -8.02 -0.74
N LEU A 56 12.71 -8.12 0.01
CA LEU A 56 11.38 -8.38 -0.54
C LEU A 56 10.90 -7.22 -1.44
N LEU A 57 11.16 -5.97 -1.05
CA LEU A 57 10.86 -4.78 -1.85
C LEU A 57 11.66 -4.74 -3.16
N ILE A 58 12.94 -5.15 -3.14
CA ILE A 58 13.78 -5.22 -4.35
C ILE A 58 13.25 -6.28 -5.32
N PHE A 59 12.86 -7.46 -4.81
CA PHE A 59 12.29 -8.54 -5.61
C PHE A 59 10.96 -8.15 -6.27
N ILE A 60 10.08 -7.49 -5.51
CA ILE A 60 8.76 -7.06 -5.98
C ILE A 60 8.86 -5.89 -6.95
N ARG A 61 9.81 -4.96 -6.76
CA ARG A 61 10.12 -3.89 -7.72
C ARG A 61 10.46 -4.45 -9.12
N HIS A 62 11.24 -5.52 -9.18
CA HIS A 62 11.62 -6.15 -10.46
C HIS A 62 10.43 -6.86 -11.13
N HIS A 63 9.59 -7.55 -10.35
CA HIS A 63 8.44 -8.28 -10.86
C HIS A 63 7.28 -7.36 -11.28
N VAL A 64 6.95 -6.36 -10.45
CA VAL A 64 5.88 -5.38 -10.71
C VAL A 64 6.24 -4.48 -11.89
N ALA A 65 7.49 -4.03 -12.04
CA ALA A 65 7.90 -3.25 -13.21
C ALA A 65 7.75 -4.02 -14.54
N THR A 66 7.88 -5.35 -14.50
CA THR A 66 7.76 -6.23 -15.67
C THR A 66 6.29 -6.53 -15.99
N GLN A 67 5.45 -6.77 -14.97
CA GLN A 67 4.02 -7.02 -15.17
C GLN A 67 3.19 -5.75 -15.42
N TRP A 68 3.61 -4.58 -14.90
CA TRP A 68 2.89 -3.32 -15.07
C TRP A 68 2.92 -2.79 -16.51
N LYS A 69 3.93 -3.17 -17.31
CA LYS A 69 3.96 -2.89 -18.76
C LYS A 69 2.82 -3.58 -19.50
N LEU A 70 2.41 -4.77 -19.06
CA LEU A 70 1.26 -5.50 -19.62
C LEU A 70 -0.07 -4.91 -19.16
N ILE A 71 -0.15 -4.45 -17.90
CA ILE A 71 -1.35 -3.78 -17.37
C ILE A 71 -1.60 -2.44 -18.07
N HIS A 72 -0.53 -1.67 -18.34
CA HIS A 72 -0.62 -0.43 -19.11
C HIS A 72 -1.11 -0.68 -20.56
N PHE A 73 -0.79 -1.82 -21.16
CA PHE A 73 -1.29 -2.21 -22.47
C PHE A 73 -2.78 -2.62 -22.44
N CYS A 74 -3.21 -3.30 -21.38
CA CYS A 74 -4.62 -3.70 -21.19
C CYS A 74 -5.54 -2.55 -20.73
N LEU A 75 -4.98 -1.45 -20.20
CA LEU A 75 -5.71 -0.29 -19.68
C LEU A 75 -5.50 0.98 -20.53
N LEU A 76 -5.48 0.86 -21.86
CA LEU A 76 -5.66 2.02 -22.73
C LEU A 76 -6.92 2.79 -22.28
N PRO A 77 -6.88 4.14 -22.27
CA PRO A 77 -7.71 4.98 -21.42
C PRO A 77 -9.18 4.98 -21.87
N ALA A 78 -9.93 3.96 -21.46
CA ALA A 78 -11.38 4.00 -21.47
C ALA A 78 -11.81 5.00 -20.39
N GLN A 79 -12.27 6.17 -20.84
CA GLN A 79 -12.75 7.25 -19.99
C GLN A 79 -13.80 6.74 -19.00
N ILE A 80 -13.46 6.73 -17.72
CA ILE A 80 -14.42 6.53 -16.63
C ILE A 80 -15.15 7.88 -16.44
N LYS A 81 -16.35 7.98 -17.02
CA LYS A 81 -17.32 9.02 -16.64
C LYS A 81 -18.15 8.47 -15.48
N ASP A 82 -18.07 9.15 -14.35
CA ASP A 82 -18.76 8.87 -13.09
C ASP A 82 -20.10 9.62 -13.11
N ALA A 83 -21.22 8.90 -13.09
CA ALA A 83 -22.55 9.49 -13.20
C ALA A 83 -23.59 8.70 -12.41
N ASP A 84 -23.48 8.64 -11.07
CA ASP A 84 -24.65 8.26 -10.26
C ASP A 84 -24.56 8.66 -8.78
N LEU A 85 -24.84 9.93 -8.50
CA LEU A 85 -25.29 10.39 -7.17
C LEU A 85 -26.33 11.47 -7.41
N GLY A 86 -27.61 11.13 -7.23
CA GLY A 86 -28.77 12.02 -7.36
C GLY A 86 -28.84 13.14 -6.30
N ILE A 87 -27.76 13.90 -6.12
CA ILE A 87 -27.69 15.20 -5.45
C ILE A 87 -26.73 16.10 -6.27
N ARG A 88 -27.20 17.31 -6.62
CA ARG A 88 -26.55 18.28 -7.52
C ARG A 88 -25.11 18.62 -7.09
N ASP A 89 -24.15 18.18 -7.89
CA ASP A 89 -23.03 18.95 -8.49
C ASP A 89 -21.80 18.06 -8.70
N THR A 90 -21.82 17.23 -9.75
CA THR A 90 -20.64 16.48 -10.24
C THR A 90 -19.45 17.40 -10.55
N SER A 91 -19.71 18.67 -10.87
CA SER A 91 -18.69 19.71 -11.00
C SER A 91 -18.05 20.08 -9.65
N ALA A 92 -18.78 20.08 -8.53
CA ALA A 92 -18.24 20.41 -7.22
C ALA A 92 -17.40 19.26 -6.67
N GLU A 93 -17.85 18.01 -6.80
CA GLU A 93 -17.07 16.84 -6.41
C GLU A 93 -15.80 16.67 -7.27
N ALA A 94 -15.89 16.85 -8.58
CA ALA A 94 -14.71 16.86 -9.46
C ALA A 94 -13.75 18.03 -9.13
N ARG A 95 -14.27 19.22 -8.79
CA ARG A 95 -13.45 20.36 -8.34
C ARG A 95 -12.81 20.13 -6.98
N LEU A 96 -13.51 19.48 -6.05
CA LEU A 96 -12.99 19.07 -4.74
C LEU A 96 -11.88 18.02 -4.91
N ARG A 97 -12.12 17.04 -5.80
CA ARG A 97 -11.15 15.99 -6.21
C ARG A 97 -9.85 16.57 -6.77
N ILE A 98 -9.87 17.77 -7.38
CA ILE A 98 -8.67 18.46 -7.89
C ILE A 98 -7.97 19.29 -6.80
N ARG A 99 -8.72 19.93 -5.90
CA ARG A 99 -8.15 20.79 -4.86
C ARG A 99 -7.31 20.02 -3.84
N HIS A 100 -7.61 18.75 -3.60
CA HIS A 100 -7.01 17.94 -2.52
C HIS A 100 -5.83 17.08 -3.03
N ARG A 101 -5.34 17.33 -4.25
CA ARG A 101 -4.27 16.57 -4.90
C ARG A 101 -2.90 17.17 -4.63
N PRO A 102 -1.90 16.34 -4.27
CA PRO A 102 -0.51 16.74 -4.44
C PRO A 102 -0.18 17.09 -5.89
N LYS A 103 0.77 18.00 -6.10
CA LYS A 103 1.28 18.30 -7.44
C LYS A 103 2.18 17.16 -7.89
N ALA A 104 1.83 16.48 -8.99
CA ALA A 104 2.51 15.24 -9.44
C ALA A 104 4.05 15.33 -9.61
N HIS A 105 4.61 16.54 -9.77
CA HIS A 105 6.04 16.77 -9.93
C HIS A 105 6.61 17.72 -8.88
N TYR A 106 6.04 17.74 -7.68
CA TYR A 106 6.51 18.65 -6.62
C TYR A 106 7.98 18.40 -6.25
N MET A 107 8.46 17.16 -6.38
CA MET A 107 9.85 16.81 -6.02
C MET A 107 10.88 17.54 -6.90
N ARG A 108 10.52 17.93 -8.13
CA ARG A 108 11.40 18.76 -8.98
C ARG A 108 11.66 20.17 -8.41
N LYS A 109 10.80 20.63 -7.49
CA LYS A 109 10.94 21.94 -6.82
C LYS A 109 11.61 21.82 -5.45
N GLN A 110 11.90 20.61 -4.99
CA GLN A 110 12.56 20.37 -3.73
C GLN A 110 14.07 20.48 -3.91
N PRO A 111 14.77 21.40 -3.22
CA PRO A 111 16.20 21.60 -3.43
C PRO A 111 17.08 20.58 -2.70
N ASP A 112 16.58 19.91 -1.65
CA ASP A 112 17.40 19.09 -0.73
C ASP A 112 16.81 17.70 -0.43
N ILE A 113 15.61 17.39 -0.91
CA ILE A 113 15.00 16.06 -0.78
C ILE A 113 14.75 15.42 -2.14
N THR A 114 14.75 14.10 -2.17
CA THR A 114 14.60 13.29 -3.40
C THR A 114 13.43 12.31 -3.26
N GLU A 115 12.98 11.74 -4.38
CA GLU A 115 11.97 10.67 -4.37
C GLU A 115 12.39 9.49 -3.51
N ALA A 116 13.67 9.10 -3.54
CA ALA A 116 14.18 8.00 -2.74
C ALA A 116 14.05 8.28 -1.22
N MET A 117 14.31 9.52 -0.79
CA MET A 117 14.13 9.92 0.61
C MET A 117 12.66 9.88 1.02
N ARG A 118 11.74 10.28 0.13
CA ARG A 118 10.29 10.15 0.34
C ARG A 118 9.89 8.68 0.47
N THR A 119 10.36 7.80 -0.41
CA THR A 119 10.07 6.36 -0.33
C THR A 119 10.54 5.77 0.99
N ILE A 120 11.75 6.10 1.44
CA ILE A 120 12.27 5.66 2.75
C ILE A 120 11.37 6.17 3.88
N LEU A 121 10.92 7.43 3.82
CA LEU A 121 10.02 7.98 4.82
C LEU A 121 8.67 7.26 4.84
N VAL A 122 8.05 7.01 3.68
CA VAL A 122 6.74 6.34 3.60
C VAL A 122 6.85 4.89 4.07
N ASP A 123 7.93 4.19 3.73
CA ASP A 123 8.20 2.83 4.22
C ASP A 123 8.32 2.77 5.75
N TRP A 124 8.99 3.76 6.34
CA TRP A 124 9.04 3.94 7.79
C TRP A 124 7.67 4.30 8.39
N LEU A 125 6.83 5.10 7.71
CA LEU A 125 5.48 5.39 8.20
C LEU A 125 4.58 4.15 8.23
N VAL A 126 4.82 3.16 7.36
CA VAL A 126 4.14 1.85 7.44
C VAL A 126 4.52 1.14 8.74
N GLU A 127 5.81 1.11 9.10
CA GLU A 127 6.28 0.54 10.38
C GLU A 127 5.65 1.25 11.59
N VAL A 128 5.59 2.58 11.57
CA VAL A 128 4.91 3.36 12.61
C VAL A 128 3.42 2.97 12.69
N GLY A 129 2.78 2.76 11.54
CA GLY A 129 1.40 2.29 11.46
C GLY A 129 1.20 0.91 12.07
N GLU A 130 2.11 -0.02 11.81
CA GLU A 130 2.09 -1.38 12.36
C GLU A 130 2.33 -1.38 13.87
N GLU A 131 3.34 -0.66 14.34
CA GLU A 131 3.71 -0.55 15.76
C GLU A 131 2.53 -0.04 16.61
N TYR A 132 1.85 1.00 16.14
CA TYR A 132 0.69 1.58 16.83
C TYR A 132 -0.66 1.01 16.39
N LYS A 133 -0.66 -0.04 15.56
CA LYS A 133 -1.86 -0.72 15.04
C LYS A 133 -2.88 0.25 14.44
N LEU A 134 -2.39 1.25 13.72
CA LEU A 134 -3.21 2.25 13.05
C LEU A 134 -3.98 1.61 11.90
N ARG A 135 -5.15 2.18 11.59
CA ARG A 135 -5.92 1.77 10.42
C ARG A 135 -5.12 2.10 9.16
N ALA A 136 -5.23 1.24 8.14
CA ALA A 136 -4.67 1.52 6.82
C ALA A 136 -5.07 2.92 6.32
N GLU A 137 -6.34 3.31 6.51
CA GLU A 137 -6.85 4.64 6.13
C GLU A 137 -6.02 5.80 6.72
N THR A 138 -5.53 5.64 7.95
CA THR A 138 -4.68 6.62 8.63
C THR A 138 -3.36 6.82 7.91
N LEU A 139 -2.73 5.73 7.44
CA LEU A 139 -1.53 5.79 6.60
C LEU A 139 -1.80 6.51 5.27
N TYR A 140 -2.89 6.16 4.56
CA TYR A 140 -3.24 6.81 3.29
C TYR A 140 -3.45 8.33 3.45
N LEU A 141 -4.11 8.76 4.54
CA LEU A 141 -4.27 10.17 4.87
C LEU A 141 -2.93 10.82 5.21
N ALA A 142 -2.08 10.18 6.00
CA ALA A 142 -0.76 10.69 6.35
C ALA A 142 0.10 10.96 5.11
N VAL A 143 0.13 10.01 4.16
CA VAL A 143 0.88 10.17 2.89
C VAL A 143 0.26 11.29 2.04
N ASN A 144 -1.07 11.41 1.98
CA ASN A 144 -1.72 12.53 1.28
C ASN A 144 -1.32 13.89 1.89
N PHE A 145 -1.33 14.00 3.23
CA PHE A 145 -0.95 15.20 3.95
C PHE A 145 0.50 15.57 3.71
N LEU A 146 1.41 14.58 3.77
CA LEU A 146 2.82 14.73 3.45
C LEU A 146 3.01 15.28 2.04
N ASP A 147 2.43 14.64 1.03
CA ASP A 147 2.62 15.01 -0.37
C ASP A 147 2.01 16.39 -0.71
N ARG A 148 0.86 16.74 -0.13
CA ARG A 148 0.27 18.08 -0.27
C ARG A 148 1.12 19.15 0.41
N PHE A 149 1.69 18.85 1.57
CA PHE A 149 2.59 19.76 2.28
C PHE A 149 3.86 20.02 1.44
N LEU A 150 4.51 18.95 0.95
CA LEU A 150 5.70 19.03 0.09
C LEU A 150 5.41 19.65 -1.29
N SER A 151 4.14 19.70 -1.71
CA SER A 151 3.71 20.43 -2.91
C SER A 151 3.72 21.96 -2.77
N CYS A 152 3.78 22.45 -1.54
CA CYS A 152 3.70 23.87 -1.19
C CYS A 152 4.95 24.38 -0.46
N MET A 153 5.62 23.52 0.30
CA MET A 153 6.74 23.88 1.17
C MET A 153 8.01 23.16 0.73
N SER A 154 9.11 23.90 0.61
CA SER A 154 10.45 23.32 0.48
C SER A 154 10.94 22.84 1.84
N VAL A 155 11.43 21.61 1.92
CA VAL A 155 11.85 20.97 3.18
C VAL A 155 13.29 20.49 3.05
N LEU A 156 14.08 20.72 4.09
CA LEU A 156 15.44 20.16 4.20
C LEU A 156 15.38 18.71 4.64
N ARG A 157 16.32 17.88 4.18
CA ARG A 157 16.35 16.43 4.47
C ARG A 157 16.26 16.11 5.97
N GLY A 158 16.95 16.89 6.82
CA GLY A 158 16.94 16.71 8.28
C GLY A 158 15.62 17.05 8.97
N LYS A 159 14.66 17.62 8.24
CA LYS A 159 13.30 17.93 8.71
C LYS A 159 12.23 17.06 8.05
N LEU A 160 12.60 16.20 7.09
CA LEU A 160 11.64 15.38 6.36
C LEU A 160 10.91 14.40 7.28
N GLN A 161 11.63 13.71 8.17
CA GLN A 161 11.02 12.81 9.16
C GLN A 161 10.06 13.57 10.09
N LEU A 162 10.43 14.76 10.58
CA LEU A 162 9.54 15.60 11.39
C LEU A 162 8.21 15.92 10.68
N VAL A 163 8.24 16.21 9.38
CA VAL A 163 7.03 16.44 8.57
C VAL A 163 6.20 15.16 8.48
N GLY A 164 6.84 14.02 8.21
CA GLY A 164 6.17 12.71 8.17
C GLY A 164 5.51 12.33 9.49
N THR A 165 6.24 12.47 10.60
CA THR A 165 5.73 12.23 11.97
C THR A 165 4.54 13.13 12.29
N ALA A 166 4.60 14.42 11.93
CA ALA A 166 3.48 15.34 12.11
C ALA A 166 2.27 14.97 11.24
N ALA A 167 2.51 14.49 10.02
CA ALA A 167 1.44 14.07 9.11
C ALA A 167 0.68 12.84 9.63
N ILE A 168 1.40 11.82 10.12
CA ILE A 168 0.76 10.63 10.70
C ILE A 168 0.12 10.91 12.06
N LEU A 169 0.72 11.76 12.90
CA LEU A 169 0.08 12.26 14.13
C LEU A 169 -1.27 12.93 13.81
N LEU A 170 -1.29 13.81 12.80
CA LEU A 170 -2.51 14.52 12.41
C LEU A 170 -3.56 13.57 11.81
N ALA A 171 -3.14 12.64 10.95
CA ALA A 171 -4.02 11.62 10.39
C ALA A 171 -4.63 10.74 11.49
N SER A 172 -3.82 10.33 12.48
CA SER A 172 -4.30 9.55 13.63
C SER A 172 -5.34 10.32 14.43
N LYS A 173 -5.09 11.59 14.76
CA LYS A 173 -6.08 12.45 15.44
C LYS A 173 -7.39 12.59 14.67
N TYR A 174 -7.32 12.57 13.34
CA TYR A 174 -8.49 12.70 12.48
C TYR A 174 -9.28 11.39 12.32
N LYS A 175 -8.60 10.24 12.28
CA LYS A 175 -9.19 8.96 11.84
C LYS A 175 -9.36 7.91 12.94
N GLU A 176 -8.50 7.93 13.95
CA GLU A 176 -8.52 6.92 15.02
C GLU A 176 -9.50 7.28 16.12
N ILE A 177 -10.12 6.24 16.70
CA ILE A 177 -10.97 6.41 17.89
C ILE A 177 -10.09 6.78 19.10
N TYR A 178 -8.93 6.13 19.19
CA TYR A 178 -7.93 6.33 20.24
C TYR A 178 -6.57 6.59 19.59
N PRO A 179 -6.27 7.83 19.16
CA PRO A 179 -4.99 8.14 18.56
C PRO A 179 -3.84 8.01 19.58
N PRO A 180 -2.64 7.59 19.15
CA PRO A 180 -1.44 7.61 19.99
C PRO A 180 -1.15 9.01 20.53
N LYS A 181 -0.56 9.08 21.73
CA LYS A 181 -0.19 10.35 22.36
C LYS A 181 0.98 10.99 21.61
N VAL A 182 1.10 12.32 21.71
CA VAL A 182 2.21 13.06 21.09
C VAL A 182 3.58 12.54 21.57
N ASP A 183 3.67 12.12 22.83
CA ASP A 183 4.93 11.61 23.41
C ASP A 183 5.33 10.24 22.80
N GLU A 184 4.38 9.45 22.32
CA GLU A 184 4.66 8.19 21.61
C GLU A 184 5.28 8.48 20.23
N PHE A 185 4.77 9.50 19.51
CA PHE A 185 5.36 9.95 18.26
C PHE A 185 6.74 10.61 18.41
N VAL A 186 7.04 11.18 19.58
CA VAL A 186 8.40 11.65 19.91
C VAL A 186 9.31 10.45 20.13
N TYR A 187 8.86 9.48 20.93
CA TYR A 187 9.60 8.26 21.24
C TYR A 187 9.97 7.45 19.99
N ILE A 188 9.04 7.21 19.05
CA ILE A 188 9.33 6.43 17.84
C ILE A 188 10.31 7.11 16.88
N THR A 189 10.58 8.40 17.07
CA THR A 189 11.64 9.13 16.35
C THR A 189 12.99 9.07 17.07
N ASP A 190 13.15 8.19 18.06
CA ASP A 190 14.35 8.07 18.90
C ASP A 190 14.75 9.42 19.51
N ASP A 191 13.74 10.17 19.98
CA ASP A 191 13.88 11.51 20.55
C ASP A 191 14.61 12.53 19.65
N THR A 192 14.73 12.25 18.34
CA THR A 192 15.33 13.15 17.35
C THR A 192 14.66 14.53 17.34
N TYR A 193 13.37 14.57 17.70
CA TYR A 193 12.58 15.80 17.78
C TYR A 193 11.88 15.96 19.12
N THR A 194 11.95 17.17 19.67
CA THR A 194 11.20 17.51 20.88
C THR A 194 9.69 17.58 20.61
N LYS A 195 8.87 17.31 21.64
CA LYS A 195 7.41 17.52 21.62
C LYS A 195 7.01 18.90 21.08
N ARG A 196 7.75 19.95 21.45
CA ARG A 196 7.51 21.32 20.98
C ARG A 196 7.74 21.46 19.48
N GLN A 197 8.76 20.81 18.91
CA GLN A 197 9.00 20.81 17.46
C GLN A 197 7.89 20.07 16.72
N LEU A 198 7.46 18.92 17.23
CA LEU A 198 6.38 18.14 16.63
C LEU A 198 5.06 18.90 16.60
N LEU A 199 4.65 19.50 17.72
CA LEU A 199 3.43 20.32 17.78
C LEU A 199 3.49 21.57 16.88
N ARG A 200 4.66 22.20 16.75
CA ARG A 200 4.85 23.31 15.81
C ARG A 200 4.72 22.86 14.36
N MET A 201 5.26 21.69 14.02
CA MET A 201 5.12 21.12 12.68
C MET A 201 3.68 20.74 12.38
N GLU A 202 2.97 20.11 13.31
CA GLU A 202 1.53 19.82 13.19
C GLU A 202 0.73 21.10 12.89
N HIS A 203 0.96 22.16 13.65
CA HIS A 203 0.29 23.45 13.43
C HIS A 203 0.59 24.04 12.05
N LEU A 204 1.86 23.98 11.61
CA LEU A 204 2.25 24.44 10.28
C LEU A 204 1.59 23.61 9.18
N LEU A 205 1.52 22.29 9.36
CA LEU A 205 0.90 21.37 8.42
C LEU A 205 -0.59 21.67 8.27
N LEU A 206 -1.31 21.84 9.38
CA LEU A 206 -2.71 22.28 9.38
C LEU A 206 -2.92 23.61 8.64
N LYS A 207 -2.05 24.59 8.85
CA LYS A 207 -2.10 25.89 8.19
C LYS A 207 -1.89 25.78 6.68
N VAL A 208 -0.90 25.01 6.25
CA VAL A 208 -0.58 24.79 4.82
C VAL A 208 -1.70 24.02 4.12
N LEU A 209 -2.29 23.03 4.80
CA LEU A 209 -3.44 22.28 4.29
C LEU A 209 -4.77 23.04 4.43
N ALA A 210 -4.77 24.25 5.01
CA ALA A 210 -5.98 25.02 5.28
C ALA A 210 -7.08 24.22 6.02
N PHE A 211 -6.67 23.34 6.94
CA PHE A 211 -7.56 22.42 7.68
C PHE A 211 -8.40 21.47 6.80
N ASP A 212 -8.06 21.34 5.53
CA ASP A 212 -8.75 20.49 4.58
C ASP A 212 -8.20 19.06 4.65
N LEU A 213 -8.65 18.31 5.66
CA LEU A 213 -8.17 16.96 6.00
C LEU A 213 -9.04 15.84 5.39
N THR A 214 -10.25 16.18 4.96
CA THR A 214 -11.22 15.21 4.41
C THR A 214 -10.93 14.99 2.94
N VAL A 215 -10.06 14.02 2.64
CA VAL A 215 -9.63 13.71 1.27
C VAL A 215 -10.04 12.29 0.87
N PRO A 216 -10.40 12.07 -0.40
CA PRO A 216 -10.68 10.73 -0.89
C PRO A 216 -9.38 9.92 -1.02
N THR A 217 -9.34 8.71 -0.47
CA THR A 217 -8.16 7.83 -0.50
C THR A 217 -8.37 6.61 -1.40
N THR A 218 -7.27 6.02 -1.85
CA THR A 218 -7.28 4.78 -2.64
C THR A 218 -7.94 3.65 -1.84
N ASN A 219 -7.65 3.57 -0.53
CA ASN A 219 -8.22 2.56 0.36
C ASN A 219 -9.75 2.65 0.45
N GLN A 220 -10.33 3.86 0.53
CA GLN A 220 -11.79 4.03 0.53
C GLN A 220 -12.45 3.47 -0.74
N PHE A 221 -11.94 3.84 -1.92
CA PHE A 221 -12.46 3.33 -3.19
C PHE A 221 -12.27 1.83 -3.30
N LEU A 222 -11.11 1.32 -2.88
CA LEU A 222 -10.81 -0.10 -2.95
C LEU A 222 -11.78 -0.93 -2.11
N LEU A 223 -12.03 -0.51 -0.87
CA LEU A 223 -13.02 -1.16 0.01
C LEU A 223 -14.43 -1.13 -0.58
N GLN A 224 -14.81 -0.04 -1.24
CA GLN A 224 -16.10 0.06 -1.94
C GLN A 224 -16.19 -0.93 -3.12
N TYR A 225 -15.15 -1.05 -3.94
CA TYR A 225 -15.12 -1.99 -5.06
C TYR A 225 -15.20 -3.44 -4.59
N MET A 226 -14.42 -3.80 -3.57
CA MET A 226 -14.41 -5.16 -3.01
C MET A 226 -15.75 -5.53 -2.35
N ARG A 227 -16.37 -4.59 -1.62
CA ARG A 227 -17.68 -4.80 -1.01
C ARG A 227 -18.78 -5.02 -2.04
N ARG A 228 -18.78 -4.27 -3.14
CA ARG A 228 -19.78 -4.40 -4.21
C ARG A 228 -19.68 -5.73 -4.96
N GLN A 229 -18.47 -6.24 -5.13
CA GLN A 229 -18.20 -7.44 -5.94
C GLN A 229 -18.21 -8.73 -5.12
N GLY A 230 -18.13 -8.67 -3.79
CA GLY A 230 -18.13 -9.86 -2.93
C GLY A 230 -16.90 -10.74 -3.17
N VAL A 231 -15.70 -10.20 -2.90
CA VAL A 231 -14.44 -10.93 -3.17
C VAL A 231 -13.98 -11.82 -2.02
N CYS A 232 -13.25 -12.88 -2.35
CA CYS A 232 -12.62 -13.74 -1.35
C CYS A 232 -11.44 -13.04 -0.64
N ILE A 233 -11.12 -13.49 0.57
CA ILE A 233 -10.08 -12.89 1.43
C ILE A 233 -8.70 -12.81 0.77
N ARG A 234 -8.35 -13.78 -0.09
CA ARG A 234 -7.08 -13.79 -0.84
C ARG A 234 -7.00 -12.62 -1.82
N THR A 235 -8.09 -12.36 -2.54
CA THR A 235 -8.19 -11.24 -3.47
C THR A 235 -8.17 -9.91 -2.72
N GLU A 236 -8.89 -9.83 -1.60
CA GLU A 236 -8.92 -8.62 -0.76
C GLU A 236 -7.52 -8.27 -0.23
N ASN A 237 -6.80 -9.23 0.35
CA ASN A 237 -5.47 -9.00 0.89
C ASN A 237 -4.48 -8.59 -0.20
N LEU A 238 -4.51 -9.26 -1.36
CA LEU A 238 -3.62 -8.91 -2.47
C LEU A 238 -3.95 -7.53 -3.04
N ALA A 239 -5.23 -7.16 -3.14
CA ALA A 239 -5.62 -5.85 -3.64
C ALA A 239 -5.18 -4.72 -2.70
N LYS A 240 -5.33 -4.92 -1.38
CA LYS A 240 -4.83 -3.98 -0.35
C LYS A 240 -3.32 -3.83 -0.43
N TYR A 241 -2.61 -4.96 -0.54
CA TYR A 241 -1.17 -4.97 -0.68
C TYR A 241 -0.68 -4.18 -1.90
N VAL A 242 -1.25 -4.45 -3.08
CA VAL A 242 -0.92 -3.72 -4.32
C VAL A 242 -1.24 -2.23 -4.20
N ALA A 243 -2.37 -1.88 -3.61
CA ALA A 243 -2.73 -0.48 -3.40
C ALA A 243 -1.75 0.22 -2.43
N GLU A 244 -1.28 -0.46 -1.39
CA GLU A 244 -0.33 0.11 -0.44
C GLU A 244 1.05 0.33 -1.09
N LEU A 245 1.50 -0.58 -1.96
CA LEU A 245 2.73 -0.39 -2.74
C LEU A 245 2.70 0.90 -3.57
N SER A 246 1.54 1.34 -4.03
CA SER A 246 1.40 2.59 -4.78
C SER A 246 1.75 3.85 -3.95
N LEU A 247 1.74 3.76 -2.62
CA LEU A 247 2.11 4.88 -1.74
C LEU A 247 3.62 5.12 -1.73
N LEU A 248 4.43 4.09 -1.95
CA LEU A 248 5.90 4.15 -1.90
C LEU A 248 6.48 4.99 -3.05
N GLU A 249 5.90 4.87 -4.24
CA GLU A 249 6.37 5.54 -5.46
C GLU A 249 5.51 6.77 -5.79
N ALA A 250 6.06 7.98 -5.69
CA ALA A 250 5.30 9.18 -6.02
C ALA A 250 5.12 9.35 -7.55
N ASP A 251 6.16 9.10 -8.34
CA ASP A 251 6.10 9.00 -9.80
C ASP A 251 6.15 7.50 -10.17
N PRO A 252 5.13 6.93 -10.84
CA PRO A 252 4.06 7.60 -11.56
C PRO A 252 2.74 7.82 -10.80
N PHE A 253 2.60 7.34 -9.56
CA PHE A 253 1.28 7.19 -8.95
C PHE A 253 0.54 8.49 -8.62
N LEU A 254 1.24 9.58 -8.30
CA LEU A 254 0.61 10.89 -8.06
C LEU A 254 -0.13 11.45 -9.28
N LYS A 255 0.15 10.95 -10.50
CA LYS A 255 -0.57 11.32 -11.72
C LYS A 255 -1.98 10.71 -11.77
N TYR A 256 -2.18 9.54 -11.17
CA TYR A 256 -3.43 8.77 -11.26
C TYR A 256 -4.38 9.08 -10.12
N LEU A 257 -5.70 9.10 -10.37
CA LEU A 257 -6.71 9.31 -9.32
C LEU A 257 -6.66 8.16 -8.31
N PRO A 258 -6.93 8.42 -7.01
CA PRO A 258 -7.06 7.36 -6.01
C PRO A 258 -8.04 6.26 -6.41
N SER A 259 -9.15 6.63 -7.07
CA SER A 259 -10.13 5.68 -7.62
C SER A 259 -9.55 4.81 -8.74
N LEU A 260 -8.71 5.38 -9.62
CA LEU A 260 -8.05 4.63 -10.69
C LEU A 260 -7.01 3.66 -10.14
N ILE A 261 -6.22 4.09 -9.15
CA ILE A 261 -5.25 3.22 -8.48
C ILE A 261 -5.98 2.07 -7.78
N ALA A 262 -7.08 2.37 -7.09
CA ALA A 262 -7.90 1.36 -6.42
C ALA A 262 -8.49 0.35 -7.40
N ALA A 263 -9.01 0.82 -8.54
CA ALA A 263 -9.55 -0.05 -9.58
C ALA A 263 -8.44 -0.92 -10.19
N ALA A 264 -7.26 -0.36 -10.46
CA ALA A 264 -6.13 -1.11 -10.99
C ALA A 264 -5.63 -2.18 -10.00
N ALA A 265 -5.50 -1.84 -8.72
CA ALA A 265 -5.10 -2.77 -7.67
C ALA A 265 -6.10 -3.91 -7.50
N TYR A 266 -7.40 -3.58 -7.50
CA TYR A 266 -8.48 -4.56 -7.49
C TYR A 266 -8.42 -5.50 -8.71
N CYS A 267 -8.33 -4.94 -9.92
CA CYS A 267 -8.30 -5.73 -11.16
C CYS A 267 -7.11 -6.67 -11.20
N LEU A 268 -5.93 -6.18 -10.81
CA LEU A 268 -4.71 -6.98 -10.76
C LEU A 268 -4.83 -8.12 -9.77
N ALA A 269 -5.36 -7.85 -8.57
CA ALA A 269 -5.54 -8.87 -7.56
C ALA A 269 -6.57 -9.93 -7.99
N ASN A 270 -7.70 -9.49 -8.53
CA ASN A 270 -8.76 -10.39 -8.99
C ASN A 270 -8.30 -11.28 -10.15
N TYR A 271 -7.56 -10.72 -11.09
CA TYR A 271 -6.99 -11.49 -12.19
C TYR A 271 -5.93 -12.49 -11.71
N THR A 272 -5.07 -12.08 -10.78
CA THR A 272 -4.01 -12.95 -10.24
C THR A 272 -4.59 -14.14 -9.47
N VAL A 273 -5.62 -13.94 -8.66
CA VAL A 273 -6.20 -14.99 -7.81
C VAL A 273 -7.25 -15.81 -8.56
N ASN A 274 -8.15 -15.16 -9.32
CA ASN A 274 -9.34 -15.81 -9.87
C ASN A 274 -9.29 -15.97 -11.40
N ARG A 275 -8.26 -15.45 -12.09
CA ARG A 275 -8.15 -15.40 -13.56
C ARG A 275 -9.33 -14.69 -14.26
N HIS A 276 -10.08 -13.88 -13.50
CA HIS A 276 -11.21 -13.11 -14.02
C HIS A 276 -10.82 -11.65 -14.18
N PHE A 277 -11.04 -11.13 -15.39
CA PHE A 277 -11.02 -9.69 -15.63
C PHE A 277 -12.23 -9.03 -14.98
N TRP A 278 -12.09 -7.73 -14.70
CA TRP A 278 -13.15 -6.94 -14.08
C TRP A 278 -14.47 -7.11 -14.85
N VAL A 279 -15.52 -7.53 -14.15
CA VAL A 279 -16.84 -7.69 -14.75
C VAL A 279 -17.39 -6.29 -15.05
N ARG A 280 -17.92 -6.07 -16.27
CA ARG A 280 -18.51 -4.80 -16.76
C ARG A 280 -19.67 -4.23 -15.92
N LEU A 281 -20.03 -4.87 -14.80
CA LEU A 281 -21.13 -4.50 -13.91
C LEU A 281 -20.94 -3.15 -13.21
N LEU A 282 -19.77 -2.51 -13.29
CA LEU A 282 -19.53 -1.15 -12.76
C LEU A 282 -19.52 -0.05 -13.85
N GLN A 283 -19.82 -0.38 -15.11
CA GLN A 283 -20.03 0.62 -16.17
C GLN A 283 -21.51 1.03 -16.32
N LEU A 284 -22.44 0.40 -15.59
CA LEU A 284 -23.90 0.52 -15.80
C LEU A 284 -24.73 0.84 -14.53
N SER A 285 -24.11 1.42 -13.51
CA SER A 285 -24.85 2.03 -12.39
C SER A 285 -24.08 3.25 -11.91
#